data_AF-A0A6G1EBU3-F1
#
_entry.id   AF-A0A6G1EBU3-F1
#
_cell.length_a   1.000
_cell.length_b   1.000
_cell.length_c   1.000
_cell.angle_alpha   90.00
_cell.angle_beta   90.00
_cell.angle_gamma   90.00
#
_symmetry.space_group_name_H-M   'P 1'
#
loop_
_entity.id
_entity.type
_entity.pdbx_description
1 polymer ?
#
loop_
_entity_poly.entity_id
_entity_poly.type
_entity_poly.pdbx_seq_one_letter_code
_entity_poly.pdbx_strand_id
1 'polypeptide(L)'
;MASHDLELGRPLASAAYHPPLRRSRDNEVDDDGKPKRTGTAWTASAHIITAVVGSGVLSLAWSTAQLGWVAGPATLVVFAIITYYTSVLLADCYRTGGDQVTGRRNYTYMDAVESYLGGRQVWFCAFCQYVNLVGTAIGYTITASISAAAVYKSNCFHKNGHAADCSVFTTMYMVVFGVVQIFFSQLQSLHEMAWLSVLAAVMSFSYSAIAVGLSLAQTISGPTGKTTISGTVIGVDVDLSHKIWKSLQALGNIAFAYSYSMVLIEIQDTVKSPPAESKTMRKANMLAMPVTTAFYMLCGCLGYAAFGNAAPGNILTGFGFYEPFWLIDFANTCIVVHLVGAYQVFSQPVYAAVEAWAASRWPGSNFVTRESPVAGGRFSLNAFRLVWRTTFVTACTALAAAMPFFNDVLGFLGAVGFWPLTVYFPVEMYIRQRKLERFSKKWVALQSLTAVCFVVTLASVVASVEGIAESLTHYVLFKSKL
;
A
#
# COMPACT_ATOMS: atom_id res chain seq x y z
N MET A 1 22.95 -12.07 96.50
CA MET A 1 23.29 -10.70 96.04
C MET A 1 24.21 -10.88 94.83
N ALA A 2 23.68 -10.95 93.59
CA ALA A 2 23.39 -9.80 92.70
C ALA A 2 24.62 -8.89 92.53
N SER A 3 25.15 -8.54 91.36
CA SER A 3 24.72 -8.68 89.96
C SER A 3 25.76 -8.01 89.03
N HIS A 4 25.74 -8.37 87.75
CA HIS A 4 26.13 -7.61 86.55
C HIS A 4 27.60 -7.48 86.13
N ASP A 5 27.96 -8.27 85.11
CA ASP A 5 28.99 -8.01 84.10
C ASP A 5 28.45 -7.07 83.01
N LEU A 6 29.27 -6.11 82.57
CA LEU A 6 29.03 -5.18 81.46
C LEU A 6 30.10 -5.41 80.38
N GLU A 7 29.71 -6.01 79.26
CA GLU A 7 30.53 -6.17 78.06
C GLU A 7 30.68 -4.85 77.29
N LEU A 8 31.93 -4.50 76.95
CA LEU A 8 32.27 -3.37 76.07
C LEU A 8 31.91 -3.68 74.61
N GLY A 9 31.21 -2.73 73.97
CA GLY A 9 30.68 -2.81 72.62
C GLY A 9 31.69 -2.74 71.46
N ARG A 10 31.28 -3.37 70.36
CA ARG A 10 31.96 -3.56 69.07
C ARG A 10 32.12 -2.26 68.25
N PRO A 11 33.17 -2.13 67.40
CA PRO A 11 33.27 -1.07 66.41
C PRO A 11 32.48 -1.35 65.11
N LEU A 12 31.91 -0.23 64.63
CA LEU A 12 31.16 0.13 63.42
C LEU A 12 31.29 -0.77 62.16
N ALA A 13 30.13 -1.18 61.63
CA ALA A 13 29.98 -1.82 60.32
C ALA A 13 30.20 -0.82 59.17
N SER A 14 30.92 -1.25 58.13
CA SER A 14 31.14 -0.53 56.88
C SER A 14 29.83 -0.24 56.16
N ALA A 15 29.60 1.03 55.80
CA ALA A 15 28.53 1.41 54.88
C ALA A 15 28.82 0.81 53.50
N ALA A 16 28.06 -0.22 53.11
CA ALA A 16 28.07 -0.73 51.76
C ALA A 16 27.54 0.35 50.80
N TYR A 17 28.39 0.83 49.90
CA TYR A 17 27.98 1.63 48.76
C TYR A 17 27.11 0.75 47.85
N HIS A 18 25.79 0.88 47.99
CA HIS A 18 24.86 0.35 47.00
C HIS A 18 24.85 1.33 45.82
N PRO A 19 25.32 0.94 44.62
CA PRO A 19 25.12 1.77 43.45
C PRO A 19 23.61 1.99 43.27
N PRO A 20 23.17 3.18 42.82
CA PRO A 20 21.76 3.43 42.63
C PRO A 20 21.18 2.35 41.71
N LEU A 21 20.17 1.64 42.21
CA LEU A 21 19.35 0.73 41.43
C LEU A 21 19.01 1.42 40.11
N ARG A 22 19.52 0.87 39.00
CA ARG A 22 19.09 1.21 37.63
C ARG A 22 17.58 0.99 37.55
N ARG A 23 16.80 2.03 37.89
CA ARG A 23 15.36 2.04 37.69
C ARG A 23 15.11 2.59 36.28
N SER A 24 14.60 1.71 35.41
CA SER A 24 13.93 2.01 34.13
C SER A 24 14.78 2.38 32.90
N ARG A 25 15.64 1.47 32.41
CA ARG A 25 15.89 1.35 30.95
C ARG A 25 15.13 0.18 30.30
N ASP A 26 14.78 -0.85 31.08
CA ASP A 26 14.08 -2.04 30.57
C ASP A 26 12.63 -1.79 30.13
N ASN A 27 12.05 -0.62 30.43
CA ASN A 27 10.68 -0.29 30.02
C ASN A 27 10.56 0.39 28.65
N GLU A 28 11.67 0.82 28.05
CA GLU A 28 11.67 1.62 26.81
C GLU A 28 12.11 0.84 25.55
N VAL A 29 12.60 -0.38 25.71
CA VAL A 29 13.06 -1.25 24.61
C VAL A 29 12.34 -2.60 24.63
N ASP A 30 12.20 -3.21 23.45
CA ASP A 30 11.70 -4.58 23.31
C ASP A 30 12.81 -5.63 23.52
N ASP A 31 12.46 -6.93 23.46
CA ASP A 31 13.35 -8.09 23.57
C ASP A 31 14.49 -8.16 22.54
N ASP A 32 14.42 -7.36 21.47
CA ASP A 32 15.46 -7.22 20.45
C ASP A 32 16.34 -5.97 20.63
N GLY A 33 16.16 -5.23 21.73
CA GLY A 33 16.91 -4.01 22.04
C GLY A 33 16.52 -2.78 21.22
N LYS A 34 15.49 -2.87 20.37
CA LYS A 34 14.93 -1.72 19.63
C LYS A 34 13.92 -0.94 20.49
N PRO A 35 13.63 0.34 20.13
CA PRO A 35 12.56 1.09 20.79
C PRO A 35 11.25 0.31 20.84
N LYS A 36 10.57 0.41 21.99
CA LYS A 36 9.37 -0.38 22.26
C LYS A 36 8.26 -0.15 21.24
N ARG A 37 7.78 -1.24 20.64
CA ARG A 37 6.63 -1.22 19.71
C ARG A 37 5.34 -1.00 20.50
N THR A 38 4.48 -0.11 20.00
CA THR A 38 3.25 0.31 20.69
C THR A 38 1.97 -0.01 19.90
N GLY A 39 2.10 -0.48 18.65
CA GLY A 39 1.00 -0.76 17.75
C GLY A 39 0.03 -1.80 18.31
N THR A 40 -1.24 -1.69 17.90
CA THR A 40 -2.36 -2.54 18.34
C THR A 40 -3.11 -3.07 17.12
N ALA A 41 -4.09 -3.95 17.34
CA ALA A 41 -4.95 -4.42 16.25
C ALA A 41 -5.67 -3.25 15.55
N TRP A 42 -5.99 -2.16 16.27
CA TRP A 42 -6.65 -0.99 15.70
C TRP A 42 -5.71 -0.21 14.78
N THR A 43 -4.51 0.13 15.26
CA THR A 43 -3.52 0.86 14.46
C THR A 43 -3.04 0.03 13.27
N ALA A 44 -2.83 -1.28 13.45
CA ALA A 44 -2.50 -2.19 12.36
C ALA A 44 -3.64 -2.27 11.34
N SER A 45 -4.90 -2.35 11.77
CA SER A 45 -6.05 -2.31 10.86
C SER A 45 -6.09 -1.01 10.06
N ALA A 46 -5.84 0.13 10.70
CA ALA A 46 -5.79 1.42 10.04
C ALA A 46 -4.65 1.48 9.00
N HIS A 47 -3.46 0.96 9.31
CA HIS A 47 -2.36 0.88 8.35
C HIS A 47 -2.68 -0.04 7.17
N ILE A 48 -3.27 -1.22 7.43
CA ILE A 48 -3.71 -2.13 6.36
C ILE A 48 -4.74 -1.43 5.48
N ILE A 49 -5.78 -0.84 6.06
CA ILE A 49 -6.83 -0.15 5.29
C ILE A 49 -6.22 1.00 4.48
N THR A 50 -5.31 1.79 5.05
CA THR A 50 -4.64 2.90 4.36
C THR A 50 -3.77 2.42 3.18
N ALA A 51 -3.15 1.25 3.32
CA ALA A 51 -2.33 0.66 2.28
C ALA A 51 -3.18 0.07 1.15
N VAL A 52 -4.33 -0.53 1.50
CA VAL A 52 -5.22 -1.24 0.57
C VAL A 52 -6.18 -0.25 -0.10
N VAL A 53 -7.01 0.45 0.67
CA VAL A 53 -7.87 1.53 0.17
C VAL A 53 -6.95 2.65 -0.27
N GLY A 54 -6.93 2.94 -1.57
CA GLY A 54 -5.99 3.83 -2.25
C GLY A 54 -6.42 4.05 -3.70
N SER A 55 -5.48 4.23 -4.63
CA SER A 55 -5.81 4.36 -6.06
C SER A 55 -6.56 3.15 -6.63
N GLY A 56 -6.33 1.94 -6.09
CA GLY A 56 -6.96 0.70 -6.58
C GLY A 56 -8.49 0.73 -6.52
N VAL A 57 -9.09 1.26 -5.45
CA VAL A 57 -10.57 1.29 -5.28
C VAL A 57 -11.26 2.12 -6.37
N LEU A 58 -10.58 3.15 -6.87
CA LEU A 58 -11.12 4.05 -7.88
C LEU A 58 -11.30 3.35 -9.24
N SER A 59 -10.49 2.32 -9.51
CA SER A 59 -10.52 1.50 -10.73
C SER A 59 -11.56 0.39 -10.73
N LEU A 60 -12.23 0.14 -9.61
CA LEU A 60 -13.07 -1.05 -9.46
C LEU A 60 -14.39 -0.95 -10.24
N ALA A 61 -14.92 0.26 -10.44
CA ALA A 61 -16.08 0.46 -11.30
C ALA A 61 -15.76 0.06 -12.74
N TRP A 62 -14.63 0.53 -13.26
CA TRP A 62 -14.12 0.15 -14.58
C TRP A 62 -13.83 -1.36 -14.67
N SER A 63 -13.18 -1.93 -13.66
CA SER A 63 -12.84 -3.36 -13.64
C SER A 63 -14.09 -4.23 -13.63
N THR A 64 -15.11 -3.84 -12.86
CA THR A 64 -16.42 -4.49 -12.85
C THR A 64 -17.12 -4.32 -14.19
N ALA A 65 -16.99 -3.17 -14.85
CA ALA A 65 -17.54 -2.96 -16.19
C ALA A 65 -16.88 -3.87 -17.24
N GLN A 66 -15.58 -4.17 -17.14
CA GLN A 66 -14.91 -5.09 -18.07
C GLN A 66 -15.24 -6.57 -17.83
N LEU A 67 -15.68 -6.93 -16.61
CA LEU A 67 -15.97 -8.31 -16.21
C LEU A 67 -17.47 -8.63 -16.13
N GLY A 68 -18.31 -7.62 -15.91
CA GLY A 68 -19.76 -7.75 -15.74
C GLY A 68 -20.22 -8.16 -14.35
N TRP A 69 -21.54 -8.33 -14.22
CA TRP A 69 -22.24 -8.58 -12.95
C TRP A 69 -21.88 -9.91 -12.28
N VAL A 70 -21.35 -10.88 -13.01
CA VAL A 70 -20.97 -12.18 -12.45
C VAL A 70 -19.48 -12.21 -12.13
N ALA A 71 -18.63 -12.09 -13.16
CA ALA A 71 -17.19 -12.26 -12.99
C ALA A 71 -16.57 -11.11 -12.17
N GLY A 72 -17.07 -9.88 -12.25
CA GLY A 72 -16.54 -8.74 -11.49
C GLY A 72 -16.64 -8.96 -9.97
N PRO A 73 -17.87 -9.07 -9.42
CA PRO A 73 -18.08 -9.30 -7.99
C PRO A 73 -17.46 -10.62 -7.50
N ALA A 74 -17.53 -11.70 -8.29
CA ALA A 74 -16.91 -12.96 -7.93
C ALA A 74 -15.38 -12.84 -7.80
N THR A 75 -14.74 -12.13 -8.73
CA THR A 75 -13.29 -11.91 -8.69
C THR A 75 -12.87 -11.07 -7.49
N LEU A 76 -13.62 -10.01 -7.16
CA LEU A 76 -13.37 -9.21 -5.95
C LEU A 76 -13.36 -10.08 -4.68
N VAL A 77 -14.36 -10.95 -4.53
CA VAL A 77 -14.45 -11.86 -3.37
C VAL A 77 -13.33 -12.90 -3.37
N VAL A 78 -13.00 -13.49 -4.53
CA VAL A 78 -11.92 -14.48 -4.64
C VAL A 78 -10.57 -13.87 -4.27
N PHE A 79 -10.23 -12.70 -4.82
CA PHE A 79 -8.99 -11.99 -4.50
C PHE A 79 -8.94 -11.58 -3.02
N ALA A 80 -10.06 -11.17 -2.43
CA ALA A 80 -10.16 -10.89 -1.00
C ALA A 80 -9.84 -12.12 -0.14
N ILE A 81 -10.41 -13.28 -0.47
CA ILE A 81 -10.20 -14.54 0.27
C ILE A 81 -8.73 -14.98 0.16
N ILE A 82 -8.17 -14.96 -1.06
CA ILE A 82 -6.77 -15.35 -1.30
C ILE A 82 -5.83 -14.43 -0.53
N THR A 83 -6.04 -13.11 -0.62
CA THR A 83 -5.23 -12.11 0.06
C THR A 83 -5.34 -12.24 1.58
N TYR A 84 -6.54 -12.38 2.13
CA TYR A 84 -6.73 -12.60 3.57
C TYR A 84 -5.98 -13.84 4.05
N TYR A 85 -6.16 -14.96 3.34
CA TYR A 85 -5.55 -16.24 3.70
C TYR A 85 -4.02 -16.16 3.69
N THR A 86 -3.44 -15.65 2.60
CA THR A 86 -1.99 -15.53 2.43
C THR A 86 -1.37 -14.49 3.35
N SER A 87 -2.04 -13.37 3.63
CA SER A 87 -1.61 -12.39 4.64
C SER A 87 -1.57 -12.97 6.05
N VAL A 88 -2.45 -13.92 6.39
CA VAL A 88 -2.37 -14.66 7.65
C VAL A 88 -1.16 -15.61 7.67
N LEU A 89 -0.84 -16.26 6.56
CA LEU A 89 0.37 -17.09 6.46
C LEU A 89 1.64 -16.24 6.60
N LEU A 90 1.67 -15.07 5.96
CA LEU A 90 2.78 -14.13 6.03
C LEU A 90 2.97 -13.61 7.46
N ALA A 91 1.87 -13.27 8.15
CA ALA A 91 1.94 -12.78 9.53
C ALA A 91 2.54 -13.80 10.51
N ASP A 92 2.28 -15.09 10.29
CA ASP A 92 2.90 -16.18 11.06
C ASP A 92 4.43 -16.24 10.83
N CYS A 93 4.92 -15.80 9.66
CA CYS A 93 6.33 -15.82 9.28
C CYS A 93 7.16 -14.64 9.83
N TYR A 94 6.55 -13.73 10.59
CA TYR A 94 7.28 -12.60 11.20
C TYR A 94 8.38 -13.05 12.17
N ARG A 95 8.15 -14.11 12.95
CA ARG A 95 9.14 -14.67 13.88
C ARG A 95 9.67 -16.02 13.44
N THR A 96 10.99 -16.16 13.43
CA THR A 96 11.73 -17.38 13.13
C THR A 96 12.23 -18.06 14.40
N GLY A 97 12.31 -19.40 14.41
CA GLY A 97 12.77 -20.18 15.58
C GLY A 97 11.69 -20.99 16.31
N GLY A 98 10.46 -21.02 15.77
CA GLY A 98 9.38 -21.89 16.26
C GLY A 98 8.50 -21.26 17.34
N ASP A 99 9.06 -20.40 18.19
CA ASP A 99 8.31 -19.61 19.16
C ASP A 99 7.86 -18.26 18.55
N GLN A 100 6.57 -17.96 18.64
CA GLN A 100 5.94 -16.76 18.09
C GLN A 100 6.05 -15.53 19.01
N VAL A 101 6.64 -15.67 20.20
CA VAL A 101 6.86 -14.61 21.20
C VAL A 101 8.35 -14.40 21.47
N THR A 102 9.17 -15.44 21.44
CA THR A 102 10.62 -15.33 21.73
C THR A 102 11.50 -15.54 20.49
N GLY A 103 10.92 -15.96 19.37
CA GLY A 103 11.65 -16.14 18.12
C GLY A 103 12.27 -14.85 17.59
N ARG A 104 13.32 -14.98 16.78
CA ARG A 104 13.97 -13.85 16.10
C ARG A 104 12.96 -13.14 15.20
N ARG A 105 12.85 -11.82 15.35
CA ARG A 105 11.99 -10.99 14.48
C ARG A 105 12.65 -10.77 13.12
N ASN A 106 11.82 -10.80 12.08
CA ASN A 106 12.13 -10.31 10.74
C ASN A 106 11.51 -8.92 10.60
N TYR A 107 12.34 -7.89 10.39
CA TYR A 107 11.88 -6.50 10.40
C TYR A 107 11.29 -6.08 9.06
N THR A 108 11.76 -6.71 7.99
CA THR A 108 11.30 -6.47 6.63
C THR A 108 10.77 -7.74 5.99
N TYR A 109 9.97 -7.59 4.93
CA TYR A 109 9.53 -8.71 4.12
C TYR A 109 10.73 -9.54 3.62
N MET A 110 11.79 -8.87 3.15
CA MET A 110 13.00 -9.53 2.65
C MET A 110 13.75 -10.30 3.73
N ASP A 111 13.80 -9.79 4.97
CA ASP A 111 14.39 -10.51 6.10
C ASP A 111 13.68 -11.84 6.34
N ALA A 112 12.33 -11.85 6.24
CA ALA A 112 11.56 -13.07 6.37
C ALA A 112 11.87 -14.07 5.25
N VAL A 113 11.98 -13.59 4.01
CA VAL A 113 12.37 -14.43 2.87
C VAL A 113 13.78 -14.99 3.06
N GLU A 114 14.72 -14.18 3.55
CA GLU A 114 16.09 -14.64 3.84
C GLU A 114 16.09 -15.74 4.90
N SER A 115 15.39 -15.52 6.01
CA SER A 115 15.30 -16.43 7.15
C SER A 115 14.69 -17.79 6.80
N TYR A 116 13.75 -17.86 5.84
CA TYR A 116 13.07 -19.11 5.49
C TYR A 116 13.53 -19.76 4.19
N LEU A 117 13.89 -18.97 3.17
CA LEU A 117 14.08 -19.44 1.80
C LEU A 117 15.51 -19.27 1.28
N GLY A 118 16.31 -18.39 1.89
CA GLY A 118 17.72 -18.17 1.55
C GLY A 118 17.99 -17.23 0.36
N GLY A 119 19.27 -17.01 0.06
CA GLY A 119 19.73 -15.84 -0.72
C GLY A 119 19.19 -15.68 -2.15
N ARG A 120 19.04 -16.76 -2.94
CA ARG A 120 18.50 -16.63 -4.32
C ARG A 120 17.06 -16.09 -4.33
N GLN A 121 16.29 -16.46 -3.32
CA GLN A 121 14.90 -16.04 -3.16
C GLN A 121 14.81 -14.60 -2.68
N VAL A 122 15.78 -14.14 -1.89
CA VAL A 122 15.90 -12.72 -1.50
C VAL A 122 16.10 -11.83 -2.72
N TRP A 123 16.97 -12.20 -3.66
CA TRP A 123 17.18 -11.40 -4.87
C TRP A 123 15.92 -11.31 -5.73
N PHE A 124 15.20 -12.43 -5.90
CA PHE A 124 13.93 -12.44 -6.63
C PHE A 124 12.85 -11.62 -5.90
N CYS A 125 12.75 -11.74 -4.58
CA CYS A 125 11.84 -10.96 -3.76
C CYS A 125 12.14 -9.46 -3.86
N ALA A 126 13.41 -9.07 -3.74
CA ALA A 126 13.87 -7.69 -3.86
C ALA A 126 13.45 -7.09 -5.19
N PHE A 127 13.69 -7.81 -6.30
CA PHE A 127 13.29 -7.36 -7.63
C PHE A 127 11.77 -7.12 -7.69
N CYS A 128 10.95 -8.11 -7.33
CA CYS A 128 9.49 -7.99 -7.37
C CYS A 128 8.98 -6.87 -6.44
N GLN A 129 9.51 -6.79 -5.22
CA GLN A 129 9.09 -5.83 -4.21
C GLN A 129 9.45 -4.40 -4.62
N TYR A 130 10.70 -4.13 -5.02
CA TYR A 130 11.10 -2.78 -5.41
C TYR A 130 10.42 -2.30 -6.70
N VAL A 131 10.20 -3.18 -7.69
CA VAL A 131 9.39 -2.83 -8.88
C VAL A 131 7.98 -2.40 -8.47
N ASN A 132 7.36 -3.11 -7.52
CA ASN A 132 6.03 -2.76 -7.03
C ASN A 132 6.02 -1.46 -6.21
N LEU A 133 7.00 -1.24 -5.34
CA LEU A 133 7.08 -0.03 -4.51
C LEU A 133 7.31 1.22 -5.38
N VAL A 134 8.25 1.17 -6.33
CA VAL A 134 8.52 2.24 -7.31
C VAL A 134 7.28 2.48 -8.19
N GLY A 135 6.71 1.41 -8.71
CA GLY A 135 5.52 1.49 -9.54
C GLY A 135 4.31 2.08 -8.81
N THR A 136 4.12 1.74 -7.54
CA THR A 136 3.05 2.31 -6.71
C THR A 136 3.25 3.82 -6.51
N ALA A 137 4.49 4.28 -6.32
CA ALA A 137 4.82 5.70 -6.27
C ALA A 137 4.45 6.43 -7.59
N ILE A 138 4.71 5.82 -8.74
CA ILE A 138 4.30 6.31 -10.06
C ILE A 138 2.76 6.36 -10.16
N GLY A 139 2.08 5.26 -9.83
CA GLY A 139 0.62 5.15 -9.87
C GLY A 139 -0.08 6.19 -8.97
N TYR A 140 0.45 6.42 -7.76
CA TYR A 140 -0.05 7.47 -6.87
C TYR A 140 0.15 8.87 -7.43
N THR A 141 1.28 9.13 -8.08
CA THR A 141 1.53 10.42 -8.76
C THR A 141 0.50 10.66 -9.86
N ILE A 142 0.21 9.64 -10.70
CA ILE A 142 -0.83 9.71 -11.73
C ILE A 142 -2.20 9.98 -11.10
N THR A 143 -2.57 9.18 -10.09
CA THR A 143 -3.88 9.25 -9.44
C THR A 143 -4.14 10.59 -8.77
N ALA A 144 -3.19 11.07 -7.96
CA ALA A 144 -3.31 12.35 -7.27
C ALA A 144 -3.45 13.51 -8.27
N SER A 145 -2.74 13.42 -9.39
CA SER A 145 -2.78 14.45 -10.44
C SER A 145 -4.11 14.48 -11.18
N ILE A 146 -4.69 13.31 -11.48
CA ILE A 146 -6.04 13.21 -12.06
C ILE A 146 -7.06 13.81 -11.11
N SER A 147 -6.98 13.48 -9.82
CA SER A 147 -7.90 14.04 -8.81
C SER A 147 -7.73 15.55 -8.63
N ALA A 148 -6.50 16.06 -8.56
CA ALA A 148 -6.26 17.50 -8.47
C ALA A 148 -6.75 18.26 -9.72
N ALA A 149 -6.55 17.70 -10.91
CA ALA A 149 -7.09 18.25 -12.15
C ALA A 149 -8.63 18.21 -12.17
N ALA A 150 -9.26 17.17 -11.60
CA ALA A 150 -10.71 17.07 -11.48
C ALA A 150 -11.30 18.19 -10.61
N VAL A 151 -10.64 18.59 -9.52
CA VAL A 151 -11.06 19.75 -8.71
C VAL A 151 -11.09 21.03 -9.53
N TYR A 152 -10.05 21.29 -10.33
CA TYR A 152 -10.04 22.46 -11.21
C TYR A 152 -11.17 22.41 -12.23
N LYS A 153 -11.32 21.25 -12.90
CA LYS A 153 -12.30 21.06 -13.96
C LYS A 153 -13.74 21.23 -13.45
N SER A 154 -14.00 20.72 -12.25
CA SER A 154 -15.25 20.91 -11.49
C SER A 154 -15.59 22.39 -11.29
N ASN A 155 -14.67 23.15 -10.71
CA ASN A 155 -14.85 24.58 -10.48
C ASN A 155 -14.97 25.39 -11.79
N CYS A 156 -14.25 25.00 -12.84
CA CYS A 156 -14.35 25.63 -14.15
C CYS A 156 -15.74 25.45 -14.77
N PHE A 157 -16.30 24.24 -14.75
CA PHE A 157 -17.65 23.97 -15.26
C PHE A 157 -18.73 24.65 -14.42
N HIS A 158 -18.58 24.67 -13.09
CA HIS A 158 -19.51 25.39 -12.22
C HIS A 158 -19.53 26.90 -12.53
N LYS A 159 -18.37 27.51 -12.78
CA LYS A 159 -18.25 28.95 -13.06
C LYS A 159 -18.65 29.34 -14.49
N ASN A 160 -18.20 28.57 -15.48
CA ASN A 160 -18.28 28.94 -16.90
C ASN A 160 -19.40 28.19 -17.65
N GLY A 161 -20.08 27.26 -17.00
CA GLY A 161 -21.12 26.41 -17.58
C GLY A 161 -20.55 25.16 -18.28
N HIS A 162 -21.43 24.17 -18.46
CA HIS A 162 -21.10 22.82 -18.95
C HIS A 162 -20.60 22.76 -20.41
N ALA A 163 -20.77 23.84 -21.18
CA ALA A 163 -20.28 23.93 -22.55
C ALA A 163 -18.86 24.50 -22.67
N ALA A 164 -18.24 24.93 -21.57
CA ALA A 164 -16.90 25.52 -21.59
C ALA A 164 -15.80 24.48 -21.82
N ASP A 165 -14.73 24.86 -22.55
CA ASP A 165 -13.51 24.05 -22.61
C ASP A 165 -12.72 24.20 -21.32
N CYS A 166 -12.94 23.27 -20.40
CA CYS A 166 -12.21 23.16 -19.13
C CYS A 166 -11.09 22.11 -19.20
N SER A 167 -10.53 21.84 -20.38
CA SER A 167 -9.44 20.87 -20.53
C SER A 167 -8.16 21.38 -19.88
N VAL A 168 -7.50 20.52 -19.09
CA VAL A 168 -6.26 20.86 -18.38
C VAL A 168 -5.21 19.78 -18.53
N PHE A 169 -3.94 20.20 -18.59
CA PHE A 169 -2.82 19.26 -18.65
C PHE A 169 -2.56 18.65 -17.28
N THR A 170 -2.66 17.33 -17.18
CA THR A 170 -2.40 16.60 -15.92
C THR A 170 -0.93 16.64 -15.52
N THR A 171 -0.02 16.84 -16.47
CA THR A 171 1.44 16.92 -16.24
C THR A 171 1.81 18.04 -15.25
N MET A 172 1.11 19.18 -15.27
CA MET A 172 1.36 20.26 -14.29
C MET A 172 1.07 19.78 -12.86
N TYR A 173 -0.05 19.09 -12.67
CA TYR A 173 -0.44 18.55 -11.36
C TYR A 173 0.51 17.44 -10.90
N MET A 174 1.07 16.65 -11.82
CA MET A 174 2.12 15.66 -11.51
C MET A 174 3.38 16.33 -10.97
N VAL A 175 3.84 17.41 -11.61
CA VAL A 175 5.00 18.18 -11.13
C VAL A 175 4.73 18.78 -9.76
N VAL A 176 3.55 19.38 -9.53
CA VAL A 176 3.18 19.95 -8.23
C VAL A 176 3.13 18.86 -7.15
N PHE A 177 2.50 17.72 -7.42
CA PHE A 177 2.47 16.59 -6.48
C PHE A 177 3.89 16.07 -6.20
N GLY A 178 4.73 15.93 -7.23
CA GLY A 178 6.14 15.56 -7.09
C GLY A 178 6.92 16.52 -6.20
N VAL A 179 6.71 17.84 -6.35
CA VAL A 179 7.32 18.86 -5.47
C VAL A 179 6.87 18.66 -4.02
N VAL A 180 5.58 18.45 -3.77
CA VAL A 180 5.06 18.13 -2.43
C VAL A 180 5.75 16.88 -1.87
N GLN A 181 5.88 15.82 -2.69
CA GLN A 181 6.53 14.58 -2.28
C GLN A 181 8.02 14.75 -2.00
N ILE A 182 8.74 15.65 -2.67
CA ILE A 182 10.14 15.95 -2.36
C ILE A 182 10.26 16.42 -0.91
N PHE A 183 9.37 17.30 -0.44
CA PHE A 183 9.36 17.80 0.94
C PHE A 183 9.02 16.69 1.95
N PHE A 184 7.90 15.98 1.75
CA PHE A 184 7.46 14.94 2.70
C PHE A 184 8.40 13.73 2.71
N SER A 185 9.06 13.43 1.59
CA SER A 185 10.05 12.35 1.52
C SER A 185 11.29 12.62 2.35
N GLN A 186 11.54 13.85 2.84
CA GLN A 186 12.68 14.10 3.73
C GLN A 186 12.44 13.64 5.17
N LEU A 187 11.21 13.25 5.52
CA LEU A 187 10.85 12.77 6.85
C LEU A 187 11.41 11.35 7.07
N GLN A 188 11.97 11.08 8.26
CA GLN A 188 12.90 9.97 8.44
C GLN A 188 12.26 8.64 8.83
N SER A 189 11.09 8.67 9.46
CA SER A 189 10.46 7.42 9.93
C SER A 189 8.94 7.42 9.81
N LEU A 190 8.37 6.23 9.66
CA LEU A 190 6.93 6.01 9.74
C LEU A 190 6.36 6.40 11.11
N HIS A 191 7.17 6.36 12.17
CA HIS A 191 6.75 6.75 13.51
C HIS A 191 6.47 8.25 13.60
N GLU A 192 7.30 9.09 12.98
CA GLU A 192 7.05 10.54 12.84
C GLU A 192 5.82 10.84 11.98
N MET A 193 5.39 9.86 11.18
CA MET A 193 4.28 9.93 10.23
C MET A 193 3.03 9.17 10.69
N ALA A 194 2.97 8.73 11.95
CA ALA A 194 1.83 7.97 12.47
C ALA A 194 0.51 8.75 12.34
N TRP A 195 0.55 10.07 12.59
CA TRP A 195 -0.59 10.96 12.40
C TRP A 195 -1.01 11.07 10.93
N LEU A 196 -0.04 11.05 10.01
CA LEU A 196 -0.28 11.12 8.57
C LEU A 196 -0.96 9.85 8.07
N SER A 197 -0.62 8.69 8.65
CA SER A 197 -1.30 7.42 8.36
C SER A 197 -2.76 7.41 8.83
N VAL A 198 -3.04 7.94 10.02
CA VAL A 198 -4.43 8.08 10.51
C VAL A 198 -5.23 9.04 9.63
N LEU A 199 -4.64 10.19 9.28
CA LEU A 199 -5.26 11.14 8.37
C LEU A 199 -5.56 10.49 7.01
N ALA A 200 -4.60 9.77 6.44
CA ALA A 200 -4.74 9.05 5.19
C ALA A 200 -5.87 8.00 5.25
N ALA A 201 -5.99 7.25 6.35
CA ALA A 201 -7.10 6.33 6.57
C ALA A 201 -8.46 7.04 6.52
N VAL A 202 -8.62 8.16 7.25
CA VAL A 202 -9.86 8.94 7.28
C VAL A 202 -10.20 9.44 5.88
N MET A 203 -9.24 10.04 5.18
CA MET A 203 -9.42 10.53 3.81
C MET A 203 -9.85 9.40 2.86
N SER A 204 -9.27 8.21 3.01
CA SER A 204 -9.58 7.03 2.18
C SER A 204 -11.04 6.58 2.30
N PHE A 205 -11.56 6.56 3.53
CA PHE A 205 -12.96 6.26 3.80
C PHE A 205 -13.87 7.38 3.30
N SER A 206 -13.47 8.65 3.48
CA SER A 206 -14.26 9.80 3.04
C SER A 206 -14.55 9.75 1.54
N TYR A 207 -13.53 9.68 0.68
CA TYR A 207 -13.78 9.66 -0.77
C TYR A 207 -14.47 8.37 -1.22
N SER A 208 -14.19 7.23 -0.58
CA SER A 208 -14.83 5.95 -0.94
C SER A 208 -16.32 5.97 -0.59
N ALA A 209 -16.68 6.49 0.59
CA ALA A 209 -18.08 6.65 1.00
C ALA A 209 -18.82 7.65 0.10
N ILE A 210 -18.16 8.74 -0.30
CA ILE A 210 -18.73 9.70 -1.25
C ILE A 210 -18.95 9.05 -2.62
N ALA A 211 -17.96 8.32 -3.15
CA ALA A 211 -18.08 7.62 -4.43
C ALA A 211 -19.24 6.60 -4.40
N VAL A 212 -19.39 5.86 -3.29
CA VAL A 212 -20.52 4.95 -3.08
C VAL A 212 -21.85 5.71 -3.03
N GLY A 213 -21.93 6.79 -2.26
CA GLY A 213 -23.14 7.61 -2.12
C GLY A 213 -23.59 8.24 -3.44
N LEU A 214 -22.65 8.82 -4.19
CA LEU A 214 -22.91 9.39 -5.52
C LEU A 214 -23.31 8.29 -6.52
N SER A 215 -22.63 7.13 -6.50
CA SER A 215 -23.02 5.99 -7.35
C SER A 215 -24.42 5.50 -7.06
N LEU A 216 -24.78 5.40 -5.78
CA LEU A 216 -26.10 4.99 -5.34
C LEU A 216 -27.16 6.02 -5.76
N ALA A 217 -26.91 7.31 -5.54
CA ALA A 217 -27.79 8.39 -5.96
C ALA A 217 -28.02 8.37 -7.48
N GLN A 218 -26.95 8.22 -8.28
CA GLN A 218 -27.05 8.09 -9.73
C GLN A 218 -27.85 6.85 -10.14
N THR A 219 -27.67 5.73 -9.44
CA THR A 219 -28.37 4.47 -9.73
C THR A 219 -29.88 4.57 -9.44
N ILE A 220 -30.27 5.30 -8.40
CA ILE A 220 -31.67 5.41 -7.96
C ILE A 220 -32.40 6.55 -8.68
N SER A 221 -31.73 7.68 -8.92
CA SER A 221 -32.37 8.92 -9.32
C SER A 221 -31.87 9.50 -10.65
N GLY A 222 -30.77 8.98 -11.18
CA GLY A 222 -30.16 9.47 -12.42
C GLY A 222 -30.31 8.51 -13.60
N PRO A 223 -29.94 8.96 -14.81
CA PRO A 223 -29.78 8.06 -15.95
C PRO A 223 -28.66 7.06 -15.66
N THR A 224 -28.95 5.76 -15.80
CA THR A 224 -27.96 4.70 -15.61
C THR A 224 -27.30 4.31 -16.93
N GLY A 225 -26.03 3.90 -16.85
CA GLY A 225 -25.32 3.33 -17.98
C GLY A 225 -25.84 1.94 -18.36
N LYS A 226 -25.58 1.52 -19.61
CA LYS A 226 -25.92 0.17 -20.07
C LYS A 226 -25.02 -0.86 -19.38
N THR A 227 -25.60 -1.77 -18.61
CA THR A 227 -24.89 -2.89 -17.96
C THR A 227 -25.26 -4.22 -18.63
N THR A 228 -24.35 -5.19 -18.59
CA THR A 228 -24.61 -6.57 -18.97
C THR A 228 -23.99 -7.59 -18.00
N ILE A 229 -24.42 -8.85 -18.14
CA ILE A 229 -23.90 -9.99 -17.36
C ILE A 229 -22.38 -10.18 -17.55
N SER A 230 -21.88 -9.93 -18.76
CA SER A 230 -20.48 -10.14 -19.15
C SER A 230 -19.66 -8.85 -19.33
N GLY A 231 -20.21 -7.72 -18.88
CA GLY A 231 -19.54 -6.42 -18.96
C GLY A 231 -19.64 -5.75 -20.33
N THR A 232 -18.59 -5.01 -20.69
CA THR A 232 -18.40 -4.39 -22.00
C THR A 232 -18.74 -5.39 -23.11
N VAL A 233 -19.61 -4.98 -24.03
CA VAL A 233 -20.08 -5.84 -25.14
C VAL A 233 -19.20 -5.66 -26.37
N ILE A 234 -19.03 -6.75 -27.12
CA ILE A 234 -18.39 -6.69 -28.44
C ILE A 234 -19.33 -5.92 -29.36
N GLY A 235 -18.80 -4.94 -30.08
CA GLY A 235 -19.55 -4.04 -30.92
C GLY A 235 -18.63 -3.30 -31.89
N VAL A 236 -19.14 -2.20 -32.45
CA VAL A 236 -18.39 -1.39 -33.43
C VAL A 236 -17.11 -0.79 -32.81
N ASP A 237 -17.17 -0.42 -31.53
CA ASP A 237 -16.07 0.26 -30.83
C ASP A 237 -15.15 -0.69 -30.04
N VAL A 238 -15.55 -1.95 -29.85
CA VAL A 238 -14.82 -2.94 -29.05
C VAL A 238 -14.89 -4.30 -29.74
N ASP A 239 -13.76 -4.76 -30.27
CA ASP A 239 -13.66 -6.10 -30.86
C ASP A 239 -13.43 -7.18 -29.77
N LEU A 240 -13.36 -8.44 -30.19
CA LEU A 240 -13.13 -9.55 -29.27
C LEU A 240 -11.77 -9.47 -28.58
N SER A 241 -10.73 -9.07 -29.32
CA SER A 241 -9.35 -9.03 -28.80
C SER A 241 -9.22 -7.99 -27.70
N HIS A 242 -9.73 -6.77 -27.94
CA HIS A 242 -9.78 -5.67 -26.99
C HIS A 242 -10.55 -6.04 -25.73
N LYS A 243 -11.70 -6.73 -25.88
CA LYS A 243 -12.48 -7.21 -24.74
C LYS A 243 -11.64 -8.17 -23.88
N ILE A 244 -10.94 -9.13 -24.49
CA ILE A 244 -10.11 -10.09 -23.76
C ILE A 244 -8.99 -9.37 -23.01
N TRP A 245 -8.26 -8.45 -23.67
CA TRP A 245 -7.19 -7.70 -23.03
C TRP A 245 -7.69 -6.87 -21.85
N LYS A 246 -8.76 -6.10 -22.03
CA LYS A 246 -9.36 -5.31 -20.95
C LYS A 246 -9.89 -6.16 -19.80
N SER A 247 -10.50 -7.31 -20.07
CA SER A 247 -10.94 -8.23 -19.01
C SER A 247 -9.76 -8.79 -18.21
N LEU A 248 -8.66 -9.18 -18.88
CA LEU A 248 -7.44 -9.67 -18.20
C LEU A 248 -6.74 -8.57 -17.41
N GLN A 249 -6.69 -7.36 -17.95
CA GLN A 249 -6.18 -6.17 -17.28
C GLN A 249 -7.01 -5.82 -16.03
N ALA A 250 -8.33 -5.96 -16.10
CA ALA A 250 -9.22 -5.75 -14.94
C ALA A 250 -8.91 -6.70 -13.78
N LEU A 251 -8.46 -7.93 -14.05
CA LEU A 251 -7.96 -8.84 -13.00
C LEU A 251 -6.70 -8.27 -12.33
N GLY A 252 -5.79 -7.66 -13.11
CA GLY A 252 -4.63 -6.93 -12.60
C GLY A 252 -5.01 -5.74 -11.72
N ASN A 253 -6.00 -4.95 -12.15
CA ASN A 253 -6.51 -3.82 -11.35
C ASN A 253 -7.12 -4.27 -10.02
N ILE A 254 -7.90 -5.36 -10.03
CA ILE A 254 -8.45 -5.96 -8.81
C ILE A 254 -7.32 -6.49 -7.92
N ALA A 255 -6.30 -7.13 -8.51
CA ALA A 255 -5.13 -7.60 -7.78
C ALA A 255 -4.38 -6.45 -7.10
N PHE A 256 -4.22 -5.33 -7.81
CA PHE A 256 -3.60 -4.11 -7.28
C PHE A 256 -4.43 -3.53 -6.12
N ALA A 257 -5.76 -3.52 -6.22
CA ALA A 257 -6.62 -3.02 -5.16
C ALA A 257 -6.43 -3.79 -3.84
N TYR A 258 -6.12 -5.08 -3.87
CA TYR A 258 -5.84 -5.87 -2.67
C TYR A 258 -4.35 -5.91 -2.27
N SER A 259 -3.50 -5.08 -2.89
CA SER A 259 -2.05 -5.18 -2.75
C SER A 259 -1.52 -4.41 -1.53
N TYR A 260 -1.24 -5.13 -0.44
CA TYR A 260 -0.52 -4.60 0.74
C TYR A 260 0.48 -5.57 1.35
N SER A 261 0.54 -6.81 0.87
CA SER A 261 1.40 -7.86 1.41
C SER A 261 2.88 -7.45 1.45
N MET A 262 3.31 -6.63 0.48
CA MET A 262 4.68 -6.13 0.35
C MET A 262 5.13 -5.15 1.45
N VAL A 263 4.19 -4.67 2.29
CA VAL A 263 4.47 -3.83 3.47
C VAL A 263 3.90 -4.44 4.76
N LEU A 264 3.37 -5.68 4.70
CA LEU A 264 2.68 -6.30 5.83
C LEU A 264 3.63 -6.56 7.01
N ILE A 265 4.84 -7.03 6.74
CA ILE A 265 5.84 -7.33 7.79
C ILE A 265 6.32 -6.04 8.45
N GLU A 266 6.51 -4.98 7.69
CA GLU A 266 6.88 -3.65 8.18
C GLU A 266 5.76 -3.05 9.04
N ILE A 267 4.48 -3.23 8.66
CA ILE A 267 3.33 -2.88 9.51
C ILE A 267 3.34 -3.72 10.80
N GLN A 268 3.59 -5.03 10.68
CA GLN A 268 3.64 -5.94 11.82
C GLN A 268 4.79 -5.61 12.77
N ASP A 269 5.92 -5.11 12.27
CA ASP A 269 7.05 -4.64 13.08
C ASP A 269 6.72 -3.39 13.92
N THR A 270 5.56 -2.76 13.73
CA THR A 270 5.10 -1.68 14.62
C THR A 270 4.29 -2.19 15.82
N VAL A 271 3.88 -3.45 15.81
CA VAL A 271 2.90 -4.02 16.76
C VAL A 271 3.58 -4.47 18.05
N LYS A 272 2.95 -4.17 19.19
CA LYS A 272 3.45 -4.57 20.51
C LYS A 272 3.31 -6.08 20.75
N SER A 273 4.21 -6.63 21.56
CA SER A 273 4.15 -8.00 22.11
C SER A 273 4.50 -7.98 23.61
N PRO A 274 3.84 -8.79 24.47
CA PRO A 274 2.74 -9.73 24.19
C PRO A 274 1.35 -9.07 23.99
N PRO A 275 0.37 -9.77 23.36
CA PRO A 275 0.47 -11.10 22.75
C PRO A 275 1.31 -11.10 21.46
N ALA A 276 1.66 -12.27 20.95
CA ALA A 276 2.40 -12.41 19.68
C ALA A 276 1.84 -11.51 18.57
N GLU A 277 2.74 -10.86 17.84
CA GLU A 277 2.43 -9.88 16.79
C GLU A 277 1.57 -10.53 15.71
N SER A 278 1.83 -11.81 15.37
CA SER A 278 1.03 -12.60 14.43
C SER A 278 -0.43 -12.76 14.85
N LYS A 279 -0.71 -12.91 16.16
CA LYS A 279 -2.10 -12.96 16.68
C LYS A 279 -2.80 -11.61 16.54
N THR A 280 -2.09 -10.52 16.83
CA THR A 280 -2.62 -9.16 16.69
C THR A 280 -2.87 -8.83 15.21
N MET A 281 -1.93 -9.18 14.33
CA MET A 281 -2.07 -9.01 12.89
C MET A 281 -3.20 -9.85 12.30
N ARG A 282 -3.42 -11.08 12.76
CA ARG A 282 -4.59 -11.87 12.34
C ARG A 282 -5.91 -11.17 12.69
N LYS A 283 -6.01 -10.58 13.89
CA LYS A 283 -7.19 -9.78 14.27
C LYS A 283 -7.34 -8.55 13.39
N ALA A 284 -6.23 -7.87 13.07
CA ALA A 284 -6.23 -6.72 12.19
C ALA A 284 -6.70 -7.09 10.77
N ASN A 285 -6.17 -8.16 10.18
CA ASN A 285 -6.60 -8.67 8.87
C ASN A 285 -8.08 -9.09 8.88
N MET A 286 -8.57 -9.70 9.96
CA MET A 286 -9.97 -10.12 10.11
C MET A 286 -10.94 -8.94 10.18
N LEU A 287 -10.49 -7.77 10.62
CA LEU A 287 -11.26 -6.53 10.58
C LEU A 287 -11.11 -5.80 9.23
N ALA A 288 -9.87 -5.58 8.78
CA ALA A 288 -9.56 -4.76 7.62
C ALA A 288 -10.05 -5.37 6.30
N MET A 289 -9.88 -6.68 6.10
CA MET A 289 -10.21 -7.32 4.81
C MET A 289 -11.71 -7.31 4.49
N PRO A 290 -12.63 -7.68 5.41
CA PRO A 290 -14.06 -7.59 5.15
C PRO A 290 -14.54 -6.14 4.93
N VAL A 291 -14.07 -5.20 5.76
CA VAL A 291 -14.45 -3.77 5.61
C VAL A 291 -14.02 -3.24 4.25
N THR A 292 -12.77 -3.47 3.87
CA THR A 292 -12.24 -3.07 2.56
C THR A 292 -13.03 -3.72 1.42
N THR A 293 -13.27 -5.04 1.51
CA THR A 293 -14.01 -5.77 0.48
C THR A 293 -15.44 -5.28 0.33
N ALA A 294 -16.10 -4.92 1.42
CA ALA A 294 -17.43 -4.31 1.36
C ALA A 294 -17.39 -2.98 0.61
N PHE A 295 -16.44 -2.09 0.92
CA PHE A 295 -16.27 -0.84 0.16
C PHE A 295 -15.92 -1.07 -1.30
N TYR A 296 -15.13 -2.10 -1.61
CA TYR A 296 -14.71 -2.43 -2.97
C TYR A 296 -15.86 -2.97 -3.80
N MET A 297 -16.65 -3.86 -3.22
CA MET A 297 -17.89 -4.34 -3.81
C MET A 297 -18.87 -3.19 -4.04
N LEU A 298 -19.03 -2.30 -3.07
CA LEU A 298 -19.91 -1.13 -3.22
C LEU A 298 -19.41 -0.20 -4.33
N CYS A 299 -18.13 0.18 -4.35
CA CYS A 299 -17.56 1.04 -5.39
C CYS A 299 -17.64 0.38 -6.77
N GLY A 300 -17.28 -0.90 -6.88
CA GLY A 300 -17.29 -1.64 -8.13
C GLY A 300 -18.70 -1.84 -8.68
N CYS A 301 -19.60 -2.40 -7.87
CA CYS A 301 -20.96 -2.73 -8.28
C CYS A 301 -21.83 -1.49 -8.48
N LEU A 302 -21.84 -0.54 -7.54
CA LEU A 302 -22.65 0.67 -7.69
C LEU A 302 -22.07 1.60 -8.76
N GLY A 303 -20.73 1.67 -8.87
CA GLY A 303 -20.10 2.41 -9.96
C GLY A 303 -20.46 1.83 -11.33
N TYR A 304 -20.47 0.49 -11.45
CA TYR A 304 -20.93 -0.16 -12.68
C TYR A 304 -22.43 0.03 -12.92
N ALA A 305 -23.27 0.01 -11.88
CA ALA A 305 -24.69 0.31 -12.01
C ALA A 305 -24.94 1.76 -12.48
N ALA A 306 -24.16 2.72 -11.96
CA ALA A 306 -24.27 4.12 -12.32
C ALA A 306 -23.82 4.38 -13.76
N PHE A 307 -22.64 3.87 -14.16
CA PHE A 307 -21.99 4.24 -15.42
C PHE A 307 -22.04 3.18 -16.52
N GLY A 308 -22.41 1.94 -16.20
CA GLY A 308 -22.46 0.83 -17.14
C GLY A 308 -21.12 0.51 -17.77
N ASN A 309 -21.15 0.03 -19.01
CA ASN A 309 -19.95 -0.31 -19.79
C ASN A 309 -19.02 0.88 -20.05
N ALA A 310 -19.48 2.11 -19.81
CA ALA A 310 -18.70 3.34 -19.93
C ALA A 310 -18.10 3.81 -18.59
N ALA A 311 -18.09 2.96 -17.56
CA ALA A 311 -17.50 3.31 -16.26
C ALA A 311 -16.07 3.83 -16.42
N PRO A 312 -15.73 5.00 -15.83
CA PRO A 312 -14.41 5.60 -15.96
C PRO A 312 -13.37 4.82 -15.18
N GLY A 313 -12.10 4.93 -15.58
CA GLY A 313 -10.97 4.37 -14.84
C GLY A 313 -10.87 4.91 -13.41
N ASN A 314 -11.19 6.19 -13.18
CA ASN A 314 -11.38 6.73 -11.83
C ASN A 314 -12.87 7.01 -11.63
N ILE A 315 -13.53 6.27 -10.75
CA ILE A 315 -14.98 6.40 -10.48
C ILE A 315 -15.42 7.85 -10.24
N LEU A 316 -14.60 8.67 -9.56
CA LEU A 316 -14.93 10.05 -9.22
C LEU A 316 -14.83 11.03 -10.39
N THR A 317 -14.22 10.64 -11.52
CA THR A 317 -14.24 11.45 -12.74
C THR A 317 -15.48 11.18 -13.60
N GLY A 318 -16.29 10.16 -13.26
CA GLY A 318 -17.46 9.74 -14.04
C GLY A 318 -18.75 10.47 -13.71
N PHE A 319 -18.88 10.97 -12.48
CA PHE A 319 -20.11 11.67 -12.05
C PHE A 319 -20.38 12.94 -12.85
N GLY A 320 -19.40 13.37 -13.63
CA GLY A 320 -19.39 14.63 -14.33
C GLY A 320 -19.55 15.78 -13.36
N PHE A 321 -19.16 16.95 -13.80
CA PHE A 321 -18.97 18.10 -12.92
C PHE A 321 -20.31 18.80 -12.60
N TYR A 322 -21.36 18.01 -12.37
CA TYR A 322 -22.77 18.38 -12.59
C TYR A 322 -23.57 18.71 -11.33
N GLU A 323 -23.00 18.66 -10.12
CA GLU A 323 -23.61 18.88 -8.78
C GLU A 323 -23.79 17.60 -7.92
N PRO A 324 -23.51 17.65 -6.60
CA PRO A 324 -22.90 18.77 -5.89
C PRO A 324 -21.39 18.86 -6.15
N PHE A 325 -20.93 19.93 -6.83
CA PHE A 325 -19.53 20.08 -7.25
C PHE A 325 -18.58 20.10 -6.05
N TRP A 326 -19.02 20.72 -4.94
CA TRP A 326 -18.25 20.79 -3.69
C TRP A 326 -17.96 19.40 -3.10
N LEU A 327 -18.88 18.44 -3.27
CA LEU A 327 -18.72 17.09 -2.72
C LEU A 327 -17.72 16.29 -3.56
N ILE A 328 -17.75 16.48 -4.89
CA ILE A 328 -16.78 15.92 -5.83
C ILE A 328 -15.38 16.52 -5.56
N ASP A 329 -15.31 17.83 -5.33
CA ASP A 329 -14.06 18.53 -5.00
C ASP A 329 -13.48 18.05 -3.68
N PHE A 330 -14.33 17.90 -2.67
CA PHE A 330 -13.94 17.37 -1.37
C PHE A 330 -13.40 15.94 -1.50
N ALA A 331 -14.11 15.06 -2.23
CA ALA A 331 -13.65 13.68 -2.45
C ALA A 331 -12.31 13.62 -3.19
N ASN A 332 -12.12 14.41 -4.24
CA ASN A 332 -10.85 14.47 -4.96
C ASN A 332 -9.73 15.09 -4.13
N THR A 333 -10.03 16.08 -3.28
CA THR A 333 -9.07 16.63 -2.32
C THR A 333 -8.66 15.58 -1.29
N CYS A 334 -9.61 14.78 -0.77
CA CYS A 334 -9.30 13.65 0.10
C CYS A 334 -8.35 12.66 -0.57
N ILE A 335 -8.53 12.35 -1.86
CA ILE A 335 -7.60 11.49 -2.61
C ILE A 335 -6.19 12.08 -2.62
N VAL A 336 -6.05 13.36 -2.97
CA VAL A 336 -4.73 14.01 -3.03
C VAL A 336 -4.04 13.94 -1.65
N VAL A 337 -4.75 14.27 -0.57
CA VAL A 337 -4.20 14.23 0.80
C VAL A 337 -3.83 12.82 1.23
N HIS A 338 -4.69 11.83 0.96
CA HIS A 338 -4.39 10.43 1.24
C HIS A 338 -3.15 9.95 0.50
N LEU A 339 -3.06 10.22 -0.81
CA LEU A 339 -1.92 9.79 -1.60
C LEU A 339 -0.62 10.48 -1.21
N VAL A 340 -0.67 11.66 -0.55
CA VAL A 340 0.52 12.21 0.13
C VAL A 340 1.04 11.24 1.20
N GLY A 341 0.16 10.76 2.08
CA GLY A 341 0.53 9.81 3.12
C GLY A 341 0.89 8.41 2.59
N ALA A 342 0.08 7.87 1.68
CA ALA A 342 0.31 6.54 1.12
C ALA A 342 1.64 6.46 0.36
N TYR A 343 1.99 7.49 -0.43
CA TYR A 343 3.29 7.55 -1.12
C TYR A 343 4.47 7.37 -0.15
N GLN A 344 4.38 7.95 1.04
CA GLN A 344 5.41 7.82 2.06
C GLN A 344 5.48 6.40 2.61
N VAL A 345 4.34 5.77 2.92
CA VAL A 345 4.29 4.38 3.40
C VAL A 345 5.01 3.42 2.44
N PHE A 346 4.81 3.59 1.13
CA PHE A 346 5.40 2.72 0.10
C PHE A 346 6.82 3.11 -0.32
N SER A 347 7.22 4.38 -0.20
CA SER A 347 8.57 4.82 -0.60
C SER A 347 9.62 4.61 0.49
N GLN A 348 9.24 4.63 1.76
CA GLN A 348 10.17 4.49 2.89
C GLN A 348 11.00 3.19 2.87
N PRO A 349 10.46 2.01 2.54
CA PRO A 349 11.27 0.80 2.40
C PRO A 349 12.35 0.92 1.32
N VAL A 350 12.07 1.63 0.22
CA VAL A 350 13.05 1.90 -0.86
C VAL A 350 14.15 2.83 -0.35
N TYR A 351 13.77 3.90 0.35
CA TYR A 351 14.72 4.84 0.93
C TYR A 351 15.64 4.16 1.94
N ALA A 352 15.05 3.44 2.90
CA ALA A 352 15.79 2.72 3.94
C ALA A 352 16.80 1.72 3.34
N ALA A 353 16.40 0.97 2.31
CA ALA A 353 17.27 0.00 1.67
C ALA A 353 18.48 0.65 0.98
N VAL A 354 18.25 1.70 0.17
CA VAL A 354 19.34 2.37 -0.56
C VAL A 354 20.25 3.14 0.40
N GLU A 355 19.70 3.78 1.43
CA GLU A 355 20.46 4.51 2.43
C GLU A 355 21.32 3.58 3.29
N ALA A 356 20.77 2.45 3.76
CA ALA A 356 21.53 1.46 4.51
C ALA A 356 22.66 0.85 3.65
N TRP A 357 22.36 0.54 2.38
CA TRP A 357 23.37 0.07 1.44
C TRP A 357 24.49 1.09 1.25
N ALA A 358 24.15 2.36 0.97
CA ALA A 358 25.13 3.42 0.76
C ALA A 358 26.00 3.63 2.02
N ALA A 359 25.39 3.67 3.21
CA ALA A 359 26.10 3.83 4.47
C ALA A 359 27.07 2.68 4.75
N SER A 360 26.69 1.43 4.44
CA SER A 360 27.57 0.27 4.57
C SER A 360 28.71 0.26 3.55
N ARG A 361 28.44 0.75 2.33
CA ARG A 361 29.40 0.75 1.23
C ARG A 361 30.44 1.87 1.32
N TRP A 362 30.07 3.00 1.92
CA TRP A 362 30.91 4.20 2.07
C TRP A 362 30.85 4.79 3.49
N PRO A 363 31.28 4.05 4.53
CA PRO A 363 31.15 4.49 5.92
C PRO A 363 31.96 5.76 6.25
N GLY A 364 33.09 5.99 5.55
CA GLY A 364 33.94 7.17 5.74
C GLY A 364 33.51 8.42 4.97
N SER A 365 32.43 8.35 4.17
CA SER A 365 31.99 9.50 3.37
C SER A 365 31.08 10.43 4.18
N ASN A 366 31.55 11.63 4.47
CA ASN A 366 30.74 12.66 5.11
C ASN A 366 29.46 13.01 4.32
N PHE A 367 29.44 12.80 3.01
CA PHE A 367 28.21 13.00 2.21
C PHE A 367 27.12 11.97 2.57
N VAL A 368 27.53 10.74 2.87
CA VAL A 368 26.63 9.60 3.11
C VAL A 368 26.30 9.43 4.58
N THR A 369 27.26 9.60 5.48
CA THR A 369 27.10 9.24 6.90
C THR A 369 26.91 10.41 7.85
N ARG A 370 27.23 11.66 7.43
CA ARG A 370 27.11 12.82 8.31
C ARG A 370 25.64 13.19 8.52
N GLU A 371 25.24 13.19 9.78
CA GLU A 371 23.96 13.72 10.24
C GLU A 371 24.15 15.12 10.81
N SER A 372 23.43 16.11 10.28
CA SER A 372 23.44 17.49 10.77
C SER A 372 22.11 17.80 11.45
N PRO A 373 22.04 17.94 12.79
CA PRO A 373 20.80 18.20 13.48
C PRO A 373 20.24 19.59 13.12
N VAL A 374 18.93 19.67 12.90
CA VAL A 374 18.16 20.88 12.57
C VAL A 374 16.92 20.95 13.46
N ALA A 375 16.36 22.16 13.62
CA ALA A 375 15.17 22.42 14.43
C ALA A 375 15.28 21.90 15.89
N GLY A 376 16.41 22.23 16.55
CA GLY A 376 16.65 21.83 17.94
C GLY A 376 16.93 20.34 18.14
N GLY A 377 17.41 19.63 17.10
CA GLY A 377 17.75 18.21 17.15
C GLY A 377 16.58 17.27 16.87
N ARG A 378 15.41 17.80 16.50
CA ARG A 378 14.23 16.98 16.12
C ARG A 378 14.33 16.36 14.73
N PHE A 379 15.09 16.98 13.83
CA PHE A 379 15.34 16.46 12.50
C PHE A 379 16.85 16.41 12.26
N SER A 380 17.32 15.48 11.42
CA SER A 380 18.69 15.50 10.94
C SER A 380 18.76 15.54 9.41
N LEU A 381 19.59 16.44 8.91
CA LEU A 381 19.86 16.56 7.48
C LEU A 381 21.07 15.72 7.13
N ASN A 382 20.93 14.98 6.04
CA ASN A 382 21.99 14.19 5.43
C ASN A 382 21.98 14.50 3.92
N ALA A 383 23.15 14.82 3.38
CA ALA A 383 23.26 15.30 2.01
C ALA A 383 22.91 14.20 0.99
N PHE A 384 23.36 12.96 1.22
CA PHE A 384 22.98 11.81 0.40
C PHE A 384 21.48 11.59 0.39
N ARG A 385 20.82 11.57 1.56
CA ARG A 385 19.35 11.41 1.64
C ARG A 385 18.62 12.47 0.84
N LEU A 386 19.02 13.73 1.00
CA LEU A 386 18.39 14.84 0.29
C LEU A 386 18.48 14.68 -1.22
N VAL A 387 19.67 14.35 -1.74
CA VAL A 387 19.90 14.18 -3.18
C VAL A 387 19.18 12.94 -3.71
N TRP A 388 19.34 11.80 -3.04
CA TRP A 388 18.78 10.52 -3.46
C TRP A 388 17.26 10.55 -3.47
N ARG A 389 16.62 10.95 -2.36
CA ARG A 389 15.15 10.97 -2.26
C ARG A 389 14.53 11.96 -3.25
N THR A 390 15.16 13.12 -3.45
CA THR A 390 14.73 14.07 -4.50
C THR A 390 14.85 13.44 -5.89
N THR A 391 15.98 12.81 -6.21
CA THR A 391 16.19 12.13 -7.50
C THR A 391 15.16 11.04 -7.75
N PHE A 392 14.86 10.23 -6.72
CA PHE A 392 13.83 9.20 -6.77
C PHE A 392 12.46 9.79 -7.11
N VAL A 393 12.01 10.81 -6.37
CA VAL A 393 10.70 11.45 -6.60
C VAL A 393 10.65 12.08 -7.99
N THR A 394 11.71 12.76 -8.43
CA THR A 394 11.79 13.33 -9.78
C THR A 394 11.70 12.25 -10.86
N ALA A 395 12.38 11.13 -10.69
CA ALA A 395 12.32 10.01 -11.64
C ALA A 395 10.90 9.40 -11.71
N CYS A 396 10.28 9.13 -10.56
CA CYS A 396 8.90 8.64 -10.50
C CYS A 396 7.92 9.62 -11.16
N THR A 397 8.09 10.92 -10.93
CA THR A 397 7.25 11.98 -11.52
C THR A 397 7.44 12.05 -13.05
N ALA A 398 8.68 11.96 -13.53
CA ALA A 398 8.98 11.94 -14.96
C ALA A 398 8.37 10.71 -15.66
N LEU A 399 8.47 9.53 -15.03
CA LEU A 399 7.85 8.30 -15.54
C LEU A 399 6.32 8.38 -15.53
N ALA A 400 5.72 8.94 -14.48
CA ALA A 400 4.27 9.20 -14.41
C ALA A 400 3.81 10.14 -15.52
N ALA A 401 4.60 11.17 -15.82
CA ALA A 401 4.32 12.12 -16.89
C ALA A 401 4.54 11.53 -18.30
N ALA A 402 5.42 10.55 -18.43
CA ALA A 402 5.68 9.87 -19.70
C ALA A 402 4.62 8.83 -20.06
N MET A 403 4.00 8.19 -19.06
CA MET A 403 2.99 7.13 -19.25
C MET A 403 1.82 7.31 -18.27
N PRO A 404 0.96 8.34 -18.45
CA PRO A 404 -0.12 8.66 -17.51
C PRO A 404 -1.35 7.74 -17.65
N PHE A 405 -1.14 6.47 -17.95
CA PHE A 405 -2.21 5.49 -18.23
C PHE A 405 -2.67 4.82 -16.94
N PHE A 406 -3.67 5.42 -16.29
CA PHE A 406 -4.12 5.01 -14.95
C PHE A 406 -4.39 3.49 -14.84
N ASN A 407 -5.30 2.94 -15.64
CA ASN A 407 -5.66 1.51 -15.55
C ASN A 407 -4.52 0.60 -16.03
N ASP A 408 -3.74 0.99 -17.03
CA ASP A 408 -2.68 0.14 -17.58
C ASP A 408 -1.53 0.00 -16.58
N VAL A 409 -1.16 1.10 -15.92
CA VAL A 409 -0.16 1.10 -14.85
C VAL A 409 -0.66 0.31 -13.65
N LEU A 410 -1.88 0.56 -13.14
CA LEU A 410 -2.38 -0.18 -11.99
C LEU A 410 -2.52 -1.69 -12.28
N GLY A 411 -2.99 -2.05 -13.47
CA GLY A 411 -3.16 -3.42 -13.90
C GLY A 411 -1.83 -4.17 -13.95
N PHE A 412 -0.81 -3.54 -14.51
CA PHE A 412 0.55 -4.07 -14.56
C PHE A 412 1.11 -4.29 -13.16
N LEU A 413 0.98 -3.30 -12.27
CA LEU A 413 1.51 -3.39 -10.90
C LEU A 413 0.83 -4.49 -10.10
N GLY A 414 -0.50 -4.55 -10.15
CA GLY A 414 -1.24 -5.61 -9.48
C GLY A 414 -0.82 -6.99 -9.98
N ALA A 415 -0.69 -7.15 -11.29
CA ALA A 415 -0.30 -8.41 -11.89
C ALA A 415 1.14 -8.84 -11.52
N VAL A 416 2.12 -7.94 -11.62
CA VAL A 416 3.52 -8.23 -11.28
C VAL A 416 3.72 -8.46 -9.78
N GLY A 417 2.97 -7.78 -8.92
CA GLY A 417 3.09 -7.90 -7.47
C GLY A 417 2.35 -9.08 -6.85
N PHE A 418 1.15 -9.38 -7.34
CA PHE A 418 0.22 -10.27 -6.65
C PHE A 418 0.76 -11.70 -6.53
N TRP A 419 1.18 -12.31 -7.64
CA TRP A 419 1.70 -13.68 -7.55
C TRP A 419 2.94 -13.80 -6.66
N PRO A 420 4.05 -13.07 -6.91
CA PRO A 420 5.25 -13.28 -6.12
C PRO A 420 5.07 -12.85 -4.66
N LEU A 421 4.54 -11.65 -4.40
CA LEU A 421 4.55 -11.02 -3.07
C LEU A 421 3.32 -11.33 -2.22
N THR A 422 2.15 -11.49 -2.83
CA THR A 422 0.92 -11.82 -2.10
C THR A 422 0.74 -13.32 -1.95
N VAL A 423 1.15 -14.14 -2.93
CA VAL A 423 0.85 -15.57 -2.93
C VAL A 423 2.09 -16.45 -2.72
N TYR A 424 3.06 -16.40 -3.62
CA TYR A 424 4.19 -17.33 -3.69
C TYR A 424 5.06 -17.30 -2.44
N PHE A 425 5.60 -16.13 -2.07
CA PHE A 425 6.50 -16.02 -0.93
C PHE A 425 5.81 -16.37 0.40
N PRO A 426 4.60 -15.86 0.73
CA PRO A 426 3.92 -16.25 1.96
C PRO A 426 3.66 -17.76 2.03
N VAL A 427 3.27 -18.38 0.93
CA VAL A 427 3.00 -19.82 0.86
C VAL A 427 4.29 -20.63 1.04
N GLU A 428 5.35 -20.32 0.32
CA GLU A 428 6.61 -21.07 0.41
C GLU A 428 7.28 -20.88 1.77
N MET A 429 7.28 -19.66 2.33
CA MET A 429 7.75 -19.41 3.70
C MET A 429 6.96 -20.22 4.72
N TYR A 430 5.63 -20.28 4.60
CA TYR A 430 4.79 -21.07 5.48
C TYR A 430 5.06 -22.58 5.37
N ILE A 431 5.24 -23.10 4.16
CA ILE A 431 5.61 -24.50 3.92
C ILE A 431 6.93 -24.83 4.64
N ARG A 432 7.94 -23.96 4.53
CA ARG A 432 9.23 -24.13 5.23
C ARG A 432 9.09 -24.01 6.74
N GLN A 433 8.38 -23.00 7.22
CA GLN A 433 8.18 -22.74 8.64
C GLN A 433 7.49 -23.93 9.34
N ARG A 434 6.42 -24.46 8.72
CA ARG A 434 5.64 -25.58 9.28
C ARG A 434 6.18 -26.95 8.89
N LYS A 435 7.27 -27.01 8.11
CA LYS A 435 7.87 -28.25 7.60
C LYS A 435 6.82 -29.18 6.97
N LEU A 436 5.94 -28.63 6.14
CA LEU A 436 4.87 -29.42 5.53
C LEU A 436 5.44 -30.52 4.65
N GLU A 437 4.91 -31.74 4.80
CA GLU A 437 5.28 -32.86 3.95
C GLU A 437 4.87 -32.60 2.50
N ARG A 438 5.82 -32.81 1.59
CA ARG A 438 5.57 -32.72 0.14
C ARG A 438 4.47 -33.70 -0.24
N PHE A 439 3.59 -33.26 -1.15
CA PHE A 439 2.42 -34.01 -1.61
C PHE A 439 1.34 -34.31 -0.55
N SER A 440 1.47 -33.80 0.69
CA SER A 440 0.32 -33.77 1.60
C SER A 440 -0.84 -32.96 0.99
N LYS A 441 -2.08 -33.26 1.38
CA LYS A 441 -3.28 -32.56 0.86
C LYS A 441 -3.16 -31.03 0.96
N LYS A 442 -2.62 -30.54 2.09
CA LYS A 442 -2.40 -29.12 2.33
C LYS A 442 -1.30 -28.54 1.44
N TRP A 443 -0.19 -29.26 1.28
CA TRP A 443 0.89 -28.83 0.38
C TRP A 443 0.40 -28.72 -1.06
N VAL A 444 -0.33 -29.73 -1.56
CA VAL A 444 -0.91 -29.71 -2.92
C VAL A 444 -1.87 -28.54 -3.08
N ALA A 445 -2.78 -28.31 -2.13
CA ALA A 445 -3.71 -27.19 -2.21
C ALA A 445 -3.00 -25.82 -2.29
N LEU A 446 -1.95 -25.62 -1.48
CA LEU A 446 -1.15 -24.39 -1.47
C LEU A 446 -0.36 -24.17 -2.77
N GLN A 447 0.22 -25.24 -3.31
CA GLN A 447 0.96 -25.18 -4.58
C GLN A 447 0.00 -24.96 -5.77
N SER A 448 -1.18 -25.60 -5.76
CA SER A 448 -2.22 -25.36 -6.77
C SER A 448 -2.71 -23.91 -6.74
N LEU A 449 -2.94 -23.34 -5.55
CA LEU A 449 -3.28 -21.92 -5.41
C LEU A 449 -2.20 -21.02 -6.04
N THR A 450 -0.94 -21.30 -5.74
CA THR A 450 0.21 -20.57 -6.29
C THR A 450 0.28 -20.68 -7.82
N ALA A 451 0.06 -21.86 -8.38
CA ALA A 451 0.08 -22.10 -9.82
C ALA A 451 -1.08 -21.39 -10.54
N VAL A 452 -2.30 -21.44 -9.99
CA VAL A 452 -3.46 -20.73 -10.58
C VAL A 452 -3.24 -19.23 -10.56
N CYS A 453 -2.79 -18.67 -9.43
CA CYS A 453 -2.50 -17.24 -9.34
C CYS A 453 -1.38 -16.82 -10.29
N PHE A 454 -0.37 -17.66 -10.52
CA PHE A 454 0.69 -17.40 -11.51
C PHE A 454 0.12 -17.24 -12.92
N VAL A 455 -0.73 -18.18 -13.36
CA VAL A 455 -1.31 -18.14 -14.71
C VAL A 455 -2.19 -16.91 -14.89
N VAL A 456 -3.05 -16.60 -13.91
CA VAL A 456 -3.93 -15.44 -13.94
C VAL A 456 -3.13 -14.15 -14.03
N THR A 457 -2.14 -13.97 -13.15
CA THR A 457 -1.31 -12.76 -13.13
C THR A 457 -0.42 -12.64 -14.36
N LEU A 458 0.13 -13.74 -14.88
CA LEU A 458 0.90 -13.71 -16.13
C LEU A 458 0.04 -13.21 -17.30
N ALA A 459 -1.19 -13.70 -17.42
CA ALA A 459 -2.14 -13.22 -18.44
C ALA A 459 -2.46 -11.73 -18.25
N SER A 460 -2.66 -11.27 -17.00
CA SER A 460 -2.87 -9.85 -16.70
C SER A 460 -1.65 -8.97 -16.98
N VAL A 461 -0.42 -9.46 -16.77
CA VAL A 461 0.81 -8.74 -17.15
C VAL A 461 0.84 -8.52 -18.65
N VAL A 462 0.64 -9.59 -19.44
CA VAL A 462 0.64 -9.50 -20.91
C VAL A 462 -0.42 -8.51 -21.40
N ALA A 463 -1.63 -8.59 -20.85
CA ALA A 463 -2.72 -7.68 -21.20
C ALA A 463 -2.42 -6.22 -20.82
N SER A 464 -1.79 -5.98 -19.66
CA SER A 464 -1.45 -4.61 -19.25
C SER A 464 -0.31 -4.03 -20.10
N VAL A 465 0.66 -4.86 -20.50
CA VAL A 465 1.73 -4.43 -21.43
C VAL A 465 1.16 -4.10 -22.81
N GLU A 466 0.22 -4.89 -23.29
CA GLU A 466 -0.51 -4.62 -24.54
C GLU A 466 -1.29 -3.31 -24.44
N GLY A 467 -2.04 -3.08 -23.37
CA GLY A 467 -2.73 -1.81 -23.12
C GLY A 467 -1.79 -0.60 -23.05
N ILE A 468 -0.63 -0.71 -22.37
CA ILE A 468 0.39 0.35 -22.38
C ILE A 468 0.90 0.61 -23.80
N ALA A 469 1.18 -0.45 -24.57
CA ALA A 469 1.67 -0.33 -25.93
C ALA A 469 0.64 0.34 -26.85
N GLU A 470 -0.63 -0.06 -26.78
CA GLU A 470 -1.74 0.58 -27.50
C GLU A 470 -1.86 2.06 -27.12
N SER A 471 -1.91 2.36 -25.82
CA SER A 471 -1.98 3.72 -25.29
C SER A 471 -0.81 4.60 -25.78
N LEU A 472 0.40 4.06 -25.87
CA LEU A 472 1.57 4.78 -26.38
C LEU A 472 1.48 5.15 -27.86
N THR A 473 0.79 4.36 -28.70
CA THR A 473 0.66 4.68 -30.13
C THR A 473 -0.15 5.95 -30.41
N HIS A 474 -1.08 6.28 -29.51
CA HIS A 474 -1.94 7.46 -29.61
C HIS A 474 -1.48 8.62 -28.73
N TYR A 475 -0.45 8.41 -27.89
CA TYR A 475 -0.03 9.37 -26.89
C TYR A 475 1.02 10.35 -27.43
N VAL A 476 0.80 11.65 -27.18
CA VAL A 476 1.81 12.68 -27.37
C VAL A 476 2.41 13.07 -26.02
N LEU A 477 3.72 12.85 -25.88
CA LEU A 477 4.46 13.07 -24.65
C LEU A 477 4.18 14.45 -24.04
N PHE A 478 3.83 14.47 -22.76
CA PHE A 478 3.51 15.66 -21.96
C PHE A 478 2.29 16.48 -22.42
N LYS A 479 1.45 15.96 -23.31
CA LYS A 479 0.21 16.62 -23.76
C LYS A 479 -1.06 15.93 -23.26
N SER A 480 -0.95 15.13 -22.19
CA SER A 480 -2.12 14.48 -21.58
C SER A 480 -3.07 15.52 -21.01
N LYS A 481 -4.31 15.54 -21.50
CA LYS A 481 -5.39 16.39 -20.98
C LYS A 481 -6.41 15.55 -20.22
N LEU A 482 -6.96 16.13 -19.13
CA LEU A 482 -8.12 15.56 -18.42
C LEU A 482 -9.43 16.15 -18.93
#